data_AF-R0CIA3-F1
#
_entry.id   AF-R0CIA3-F1
#
_cell.length_a   1.000
_cell.length_b   1.000
_cell.length_c   1.000
_cell.angle_alpha   90.00
_cell.angle_beta   90.00
_cell.angle_gamma   90.00
#
_symmetry.space_group_name_H-M   'P 1'
#
loop_
_entity.id
_entity.type
_entity.pdbx_description
1 polymer ?
#
loop_
_entity_poly.entity_id
_entity_poly.type
_entity_poly.pdbx_seq_one_letter_code
_entity_poly.pdbx_strand_id
1 'polypeptide(L)'
;MTKFVAKRVRFQNGERHSVLSRRGALPVHEATLYLAKCRKRGLAANTIHSVCMALALLHRELAKANIDLLERIRPGQFLTAPELNRLAEAAQYGVDDSEHAEKEGQRSRKVIDIKRIRMRRGPAAVDVKAVSEARRSATDL
;
A
#
# COMPACT_ATOMS: atom_id res chain seq x y z
N MET A 1 -7.30 23.03 0.83
CA MET A 1 -6.18 22.10 1.14
C MET A 1 -6.03 21.07 0.04
N THR A 2 -4.91 21.08 -0.67
CA THR A 2 -4.54 20.05 -1.64
C THR A 2 -4.22 18.75 -0.89
N LYS A 3 -5.17 17.81 -0.88
CA LYS A 3 -4.95 16.49 -0.30
C LYS A 3 -4.15 15.65 -1.30
N PHE A 4 -2.88 15.39 -0.98
CA PHE A 4 -2.07 14.39 -1.66
C PHE A 4 -2.45 13.00 -1.16
N VAL A 5 -2.64 12.04 -2.05
CA VAL A 5 -3.08 10.68 -1.72
C VAL A 5 -2.23 9.67 -2.49
N ALA A 6 -1.64 8.73 -1.76
CA ALA A 6 -0.99 7.57 -2.32
C ALA A 6 -2.06 6.53 -2.69
N LYS A 7 -2.12 6.17 -3.98
CA LYS A 7 -3.07 5.19 -4.51
C LYS A 7 -2.34 3.96 -5.00
N ARG A 8 -3.00 2.80 -4.91
CA ARG A 8 -2.55 1.57 -5.58
C ARG A 8 -3.44 1.31 -6.77
N VAL A 9 -2.85 1.23 -7.94
CA VAL A 9 -3.52 0.89 -9.20
C VAL A 9 -3.10 -0.52 -9.57
N ARG A 10 -4.05 -1.35 -9.99
CA ARG A 10 -3.77 -2.65 -10.59
C ARG A 10 -4.01 -2.56 -12.08
N PHE A 11 -2.99 -2.85 -12.86
CA PHE A 11 -3.11 -2.94 -14.32
C PHE A 11 -3.82 -4.23 -14.72
N GLN A 12 -4.35 -4.28 -15.95
CA GLN A 12 -5.06 -5.45 -16.48
C GLN A 12 -4.18 -6.71 -16.50
N ASN A 13 -2.86 -6.55 -16.69
CA ASN A 13 -1.86 -7.61 -16.61
C ASN A 13 -1.64 -8.15 -15.17
N GLY A 14 -2.35 -7.63 -14.16
CA GLY A 14 -2.24 -8.01 -12.77
C GLY A 14 -1.14 -7.28 -11.99
N GLU A 15 -0.33 -6.45 -12.66
CA GLU A 15 0.77 -5.71 -12.05
C GLU A 15 0.23 -4.61 -11.12
N ARG A 16 0.87 -4.44 -9.96
CA ARG A 16 0.52 -3.40 -8.98
C ARG A 16 1.43 -2.20 -9.15
N HIS A 17 0.85 -1.02 -9.22
CA HIS A 17 1.56 0.25 -9.32
C HIS A 17 1.13 1.19 -8.19
N SER A 18 2.06 1.96 -7.65
CA SER A 18 1.75 2.98 -6.65
C SER A 18 1.87 4.35 -7.31
N VAL A 19 0.87 5.19 -7.11
CA VAL A 19 0.78 6.51 -7.73
C VAL A 19 0.47 7.54 -6.66
N LEU A 20 1.23 8.63 -6.64
CA LEU A 20 0.89 9.79 -5.83
C LEU A 20 0.02 10.74 -6.67
N SER A 21 -1.19 11.03 -6.20
CA SER A 21 -2.12 11.92 -6.89
C SER A 21 -2.59 13.05 -5.97
N ARG A 22 -2.89 14.22 -6.56
CA ARG A 22 -3.70 15.23 -5.87
C ARG A 22 -5.17 14.84 -6.06
N ARG A 23 -6.03 15.13 -5.08
CA ARG A 23 -7.47 14.83 -5.18
C ARG A 23 -8.06 15.38 -6.48
N GLY A 24 -8.58 14.48 -7.32
CA GLY A 24 -9.22 14.84 -8.60
C GLY A 24 -8.30 15.37 -9.69
N ALA A 25 -6.97 15.28 -9.51
CA ALA A 25 -6.00 15.76 -10.48
C ALA A 25 -5.06 14.65 -10.96
N LEU A 26 -4.20 15.02 -11.91
CA LEU A 26 -3.18 14.14 -12.45
C LEU A 26 -2.16 13.71 -11.37
N PRO A 27 -1.49 12.56 -11.59
CA PRO A 27 -0.36 12.14 -10.76
C PRO A 27 0.70 13.24 -10.63
N VAL A 28 1.30 13.34 -9.45
CA VAL A 28 2.43 14.24 -9.21
C VAL A 28 3.62 13.74 -10.02
N HIS A 29 4.09 14.57 -10.94
CA HIS A 29 5.07 14.17 -11.96
C HIS A 29 6.39 13.71 -11.32
N GLU A 30 6.91 14.48 -10.37
CA GLU A 30 8.20 14.24 -9.71
C GLU A 30 8.17 12.94 -8.90
N ALA A 31 7.08 12.73 -8.16
CA ALA A 31 6.85 11.50 -7.41
C ALA A 31 6.75 10.29 -8.34
N THR A 32 6.10 10.45 -9.50
CA THR A 32 5.98 9.38 -10.50
C THR A 32 7.34 8.98 -11.06
N LEU A 33 8.20 9.95 -11.40
CA LEU A 33 9.56 9.68 -11.85
C LEU A 33 10.40 8.96 -10.77
N TYR A 34 10.28 9.39 -9.52
CA TYR A 34 11.00 8.77 -8.41
C TYR A 34 10.55 7.31 -8.18
N LEU A 35 9.24 7.07 -8.17
CA LEU A 35 8.69 5.72 -8.02
C LEU A 35 9.05 4.80 -9.20
N ALA A 36 9.14 5.34 -10.42
CA ALA A 36 9.63 4.60 -11.58
C ALA A 36 11.10 4.17 -11.38
N LYS A 37 11.96 5.02 -10.79
CA LYS A 37 13.33 4.66 -10.43
C LYS A 37 13.35 3.53 -9.39
N CYS A 38 12.50 3.59 -8.37
CA CYS A 38 12.34 2.51 -7.39
C CYS A 38 11.95 1.17 -8.05
N ARG A 39 11.08 1.22 -9.06
CA ARG A 39 10.69 0.03 -9.83
C ARG A 39 11.83 -0.53 -10.67
N LYS A 40 12.59 0.32 -11.36
CA LYS A 40 13.77 -0.10 -12.13
C LYS A 40 14.83 -0.78 -11.27
N ARG A 41 14.87 -0.48 -9.97
CA ARG A 41 15.74 -1.14 -8.98
C ARG A 41 15.20 -2.50 -8.50
N GLY A 42 14.05 -2.96 -8.99
CA GLY A 42 13.45 -4.23 -8.61
C GLY A 42 12.85 -4.25 -7.20
N LEU A 43 12.50 -3.09 -6.63
CA LEU A 43 11.87 -3.05 -5.30
C LEU A 43 10.48 -3.70 -5.32
N ALA A 44 10.13 -4.39 -4.22
CA ALA A 44 8.83 -5.02 -4.08
C ALA A 44 7.69 -3.98 -4.13
N ALA A 45 6.55 -4.36 -4.70
CA ALA A 45 5.41 -3.45 -4.87
C ALA A 45 4.88 -2.87 -3.55
N ASN A 46 5.02 -3.60 -2.43
CA ASN A 46 4.68 -3.09 -1.11
C ASN A 46 5.68 -2.04 -0.63
N THR A 47 6.98 -2.24 -0.87
CA THR A 47 8.04 -1.27 -0.54
C THR A 47 7.86 0.02 -1.35
N ILE A 48 7.59 -0.09 -2.65
CA ILE A 48 7.29 1.07 -3.50
C ILE A 48 6.06 1.82 -2.99
N HIS A 49 5.06 1.10 -2.49
CA HIS A 49 3.89 1.72 -1.88
C HIS A 49 4.23 2.46 -0.59
N SER A 50 5.04 1.87 0.31
CA SER A 50 5.53 2.57 1.51
C SER A 50 6.32 3.83 1.17
N VAL A 51 7.12 3.81 0.12
CA VAL A 51 7.81 5.01 -0.40
C VAL A 51 6.79 6.05 -0.89
N CYS A 52 5.77 5.63 -1.63
CA CYS A 52 4.70 6.52 -2.09
C CYS A 52 3.94 7.17 -0.93
N MET A 53 3.74 6.45 0.18
CA MET A 53 3.13 6.97 1.40
C MET A 53 4.01 8.03 2.06
N ALA A 54 5.31 7.77 2.16
CA ALA A 54 6.27 8.76 2.67
C ALA A 54 6.28 10.04 1.82
N LEU A 55 6.22 9.89 0.48
CA LEU A 55 6.09 11.04 -0.43
C LEU A 55 4.76 11.78 -0.23
N ALA A 56 3.66 11.09 0.01
CA ALA A 56 2.38 11.73 0.30
C ALA A 56 2.44 12.59 1.58
N LEU A 57 3.07 12.06 2.64
CA LEU A 57 3.30 12.81 3.88
C LEU A 57 4.15 14.05 3.63
N LEU A 58 5.29 13.90 2.94
CA LEU A 58 6.17 15.00 2.58
C LEU A 58 5.41 16.11 1.84
N HIS A 59 4.68 15.77 0.79
CA HIS A 59 3.94 16.75 -0.01
C HIS A 59 2.82 17.45 0.78
N ARG A 60 2.21 16.79 1.76
CA ARG A 60 1.21 17.42 2.63
C ARG A 60 1.85 18.43 3.58
N GLU A 61 2.96 18.08 4.21
CA GLU A 61 3.65 19.00 5.12
C GLU A 61 4.21 20.22 4.38
N LEU A 62 4.78 20.01 3.19
CA LEU A 62 5.23 21.11 2.34
C LEU A 62 4.06 22.00 1.89
N ALA A 63 2.91 21.40 1.54
CA ALA A 63 1.72 22.17 1.18
C ALA A 63 1.13 22.95 2.37
N LYS A 64 1.20 22.42 3.60
CA LYS A 64 0.80 23.17 4.81
C LYS A 64 1.71 24.37 5.05
N ALA A 65 3.00 24.23 4.77
CA ALA A 65 3.98 25.30 4.90
C ALA A 65 4.02 26.27 3.69
N ASN A 66 3.18 26.04 2.66
CA ASN A 66 3.23 26.76 1.38
C ASN A 66 4.63 26.75 0.72
N ILE A 67 5.36 25.64 0.87
CA ILE A 67 6.69 25.45 0.28
C ILE A 67 6.57 24.69 -1.04
N ASP A 68 7.03 25.30 -2.13
CA ASP A 68 7.29 24.57 -3.37
C ASP A 68 8.75 24.07 -3.38
N LEU A 69 8.91 22.75 -3.31
CA LEU A 69 10.22 22.10 -3.28
C LEU A 69 11.00 22.31 -4.57
N LEU A 70 10.33 22.27 -5.73
CA LEU A 70 11.02 22.39 -7.02
C LEU A 70 11.55 23.80 -7.23
N GLU A 71 10.74 24.80 -6.89
CA GLU A 71 11.15 26.20 -7.00
C GLU A 71 12.29 26.54 -6.03
N ARG A 72 12.36 25.89 -4.86
CA ARG A 72 13.48 26.04 -3.91
C ARG A 72 14.75 25.31 -4.31
N ILE A 73 14.63 24.13 -4.93
CA ILE A 73 15.81 23.37 -5.37
C ILE A 73 16.53 24.06 -6.54
N ARG A 74 15.80 24.75 -7.42
CA ARG A 74 16.39 25.50 -8.56
C ARG A 74 17.51 26.47 -8.14
N PRO A 75 17.33 27.35 -7.13
CA PRO A 75 18.40 28.20 -6.59
C PRO A 75 19.31 27.49 -5.58
N GLY A 76 19.15 26.18 -5.33
CA GLY A 76 19.94 25.44 -4.34
C GLY A 76 19.52 25.68 -2.87
N GLN A 77 18.30 26.15 -2.64
CA GLN A 77 17.77 26.37 -1.29
C GLN A 77 17.16 25.08 -0.74
N PHE A 78 17.84 24.48 0.24
CA PHE A 78 17.34 23.29 0.93
C PHE A 78 16.36 23.64 2.05
N LEU A 79 15.68 22.62 2.57
CA LEU A 79 14.86 22.75 3.78
C LEU A 79 15.75 23.14 4.96
N THR A 80 15.27 24.08 5.75
CA THR A 80 15.92 24.55 6.97
C THR A 80 15.74 23.55 8.11
N ALA A 81 16.62 23.58 9.12
CA ALA A 81 16.50 22.75 10.32
C ALA A 81 15.10 22.79 10.98
N PRO A 82 14.44 23.96 11.19
CA PRO A 82 13.10 23.98 11.77
C PRO A 82 12.03 23.35 10.85
N GLU A 83 12.15 23.46 9.52
CA GLU A 83 11.24 22.80 8.58
C GLU A 83 11.38 21.28 8.63
N LEU A 84 12.62 20.79 8.74
CA LEU A 84 12.90 19.36 8.89
C LEU A 84 12.38 18.82 10.22
N ASN A 85 12.52 19.56 11.31
CA ASN A 85 12.00 19.17 12.62
C ASN A 85 10.47 19.04 12.60
N ARG A 86 9.76 19.99 11.99
CA ARG A 86 8.29 19.91 11.81
C ARG A 86 7.88 18.69 10.98
N LEU A 87 8.63 18.39 9.92
CA LEU A 87 8.38 17.20 9.11
C LEU A 87 8.61 15.91 9.90
N ALA A 88 9.67 15.86 10.71
CA ALA A 88 9.98 14.72 11.57
C ALA A 88 8.91 14.51 12.65
N GLU A 89 8.45 15.58 13.29
CA GLU A 89 7.33 15.55 14.23
C GLU A 89 6.05 15.04 13.55
N ALA A 90 5.70 15.56 12.37
CA ALA A 90 4.54 15.11 11.62
C ALA A 90 4.62 13.62 11.22
N ALA A 91 5.83 13.10 10.95
CA ALA A 91 6.04 11.70 10.65
C ALA A 91 5.82 10.77 11.85
N GLN A 92 6.00 11.25 13.08
CA GLN A 92 5.78 10.46 14.31
C GLN A 92 4.30 10.17 14.54
N TYR A 93 3.41 11.10 14.18
CA TYR A 93 1.97 10.98 14.44
C TYR A 93 1.21 10.11 13.44
N GLY A 94 1.91 9.28 12.65
CA GLY A 94 1.35 8.21 11.83
C GLY A 94 0.09 8.63 11.08
N VAL A 95 0.24 9.31 9.93
CA VAL A 95 -0.93 9.73 9.16
C VAL A 95 -1.70 8.47 8.71
N ASP A 96 -2.84 8.25 9.35
CA ASP A 96 -3.76 7.18 9.05
C ASP A 96 -4.41 7.48 7.69
N ASP A 97 -3.70 7.11 6.63
CA ASP A 97 -4.14 7.28 5.23
C ASP A 97 -5.26 6.33 4.81
N SER A 98 -5.89 5.69 5.81
CA SER A 98 -6.98 4.75 5.66
C SER A 98 -8.25 5.35 5.05
N GLU A 99 -8.38 6.68 4.93
CA GLU A 99 -9.68 7.27 4.60
C GLU A 99 -10.08 7.22 3.12
N HIS A 100 -9.15 7.12 2.15
CA HIS A 100 -9.54 7.28 0.74
C HIS A 100 -8.79 6.35 -0.22
N ALA A 101 -8.89 5.03 0.00
CA ALA A 101 -9.07 4.15 -1.15
C ALA A 101 -10.35 4.64 -1.86
N GLU A 102 -10.24 5.09 -3.11
CA GLU A 102 -11.42 5.40 -3.91
C GLU A 102 -12.39 4.22 -3.80
N LYS A 103 -13.68 4.54 -3.68
CA LYS A 103 -14.79 3.60 -3.50
C LYS A 103 -14.95 2.73 -4.76
N GLU A 104 -13.96 1.90 -5.09
CA GLU A 104 -14.11 0.76 -5.99
C GLU A 104 -14.74 -0.37 -5.18
N GLY A 105 -16.06 -0.28 -5.03
CA GLY A 105 -16.91 -1.30 -4.41
C GLY A 105 -16.74 -1.38 -2.89
N GLN A 106 -17.86 -1.42 -2.17
CA GLN A 106 -17.88 -1.90 -0.79
C GLN A 106 -17.24 -3.30 -0.75
N ARG A 107 -15.94 -3.39 -0.45
CA ARG A 107 -15.36 -4.64 0.01
C ARG A 107 -15.96 -4.89 1.37
N SER A 108 -16.98 -5.73 1.41
CA SER A 108 -17.51 -6.34 2.63
C SER A 108 -16.32 -6.77 3.49
N ARG A 109 -16.15 -6.15 4.65
CA ARG A 109 -15.12 -6.53 5.62
C ARG A 109 -15.35 -8.01 5.93
N LYS A 110 -14.48 -8.90 5.44
CA LYS A 110 -14.36 -10.29 5.95
C LYS A 110 -13.73 -10.26 7.35
N VAL A 111 -14.27 -9.45 8.25
CA VAL A 111 -13.98 -9.56 9.68
C VAL A 111 -15.00 -10.56 10.19
N ILE A 112 -14.58 -11.82 10.27
CA ILE A 112 -15.36 -12.84 10.95
C ILE A 112 -15.17 -12.56 12.44
N ASP A 113 -16.22 -12.12 13.10
CA ASP A 113 -16.22 -11.98 14.55
C ASP A 113 -15.94 -13.34 15.18
N ILE A 114 -14.78 -13.49 15.84
CA ILE A 114 -14.37 -14.73 16.50
C ILE A 114 -15.40 -15.14 17.57
N LYS A 115 -16.19 -14.20 18.12
CA LYS A 115 -17.29 -14.52 19.04
C LYS A 115 -18.40 -15.32 18.36
N ARG A 116 -18.59 -15.21 17.03
CA ARG A 116 -19.55 -16.03 16.26
C ARG A 116 -19.07 -17.45 15.95
N ILE A 117 -17.77 -17.73 16.09
CA ILE A 117 -17.20 -19.07 15.82
C ILE A 117 -17.42 -20.02 17.02
N ARG A 118 -17.77 -19.48 18.19
CA ARG A 118 -17.98 -20.30 19.39
C ARG A 118 -19.35 -21.00 19.32
N MET A 119 -19.30 -22.32 19.14
CA MET A 119 -20.38 -23.32 19.18
C MET A 119 -21.02 -23.74 17.84
N ARG A 120 -20.24 -24.46 17.04
CA ARG A 120 -20.73 -25.71 16.41
C ARG A 120 -19.88 -26.89 16.89
N ARG A 121 -20.14 -27.34 18.12
CA ARG A 121 -19.87 -28.72 18.53
C ARG A 121 -21.21 -29.44 18.54
N GLY A 122 -21.47 -30.18 17.48
CA GLY A 122 -22.47 -31.24 17.44
C GLY A 122 -21.80 -32.42 16.72
N PRO A 123 -21.83 -33.64 17.27
CA PRO A 123 -21.16 -34.77 16.66
C PRO A 123 -22.03 -35.28 15.51
N ALA A 124 -21.54 -35.23 14.29
CA ALA A 124 -21.98 -36.11 13.23
C ALA A 124 -20.72 -36.81 12.75
N ALA A 125 -20.56 -38.06 13.21
CA ALA A 125 -19.55 -38.96 12.70
C ALA A 125 -19.74 -39.09 11.19
N VAL A 126 -18.79 -38.56 10.43
CA VAL A 126 -18.61 -38.98 9.04
C VAL A 126 -17.53 -40.03 9.08
N ASP A 127 -17.95 -41.26 8.83
CA ASP A 127 -17.10 -42.45 8.76
C ASP A 127 -16.07 -42.24 7.63
N VAL A 128 -14.81 -42.00 8.01
CA VAL A 128 -13.72 -41.85 7.04
C VAL A 128 -13.32 -43.26 6.61
N LYS A 129 -13.80 -43.70 5.44
CA LYS A 129 -13.24 -44.87 4.77
C LYS A 129 -11.76 -44.62 4.48
N ALA A 130 -10.90 -45.34 5.19
CA ALA A 130 -9.48 -45.38 4.90
C ALA A 130 -9.27 -45.99 3.51
N VAL A 131 -8.77 -45.21 2.55
CA VAL A 131 -8.22 -45.75 1.31
C VAL A 131 -6.79 -46.17 1.61
N SER A 132 -6.64 -47.42 2.07
CA SER A 132 -5.37 -48.12 2.05
C SER A 132 -5.20 -48.74 0.67
N GLU A 133 -4.38 -48.13 -0.20
CA GLU A 133 -3.82 -48.87 -1.33
C GLU A 133 -2.51 -48.19 -1.79
N ALA A 134 -1.40 -48.72 -1.27
CA ALA A 134 -0.08 -48.51 -1.83
C ALA A 134 0.04 -49.34 -3.11
N ARG A 135 0.03 -48.70 -4.28
CA ARG A 135 0.33 -49.39 -5.54
C ARG A 135 1.83 -49.63 -5.62
N ARG A 136 2.23 -50.89 -5.44
CA ARG A 136 3.55 -51.39 -5.85
C ARG A 136 3.57 -51.46 -7.37
N SER A 137 4.46 -50.72 -8.02
CA SER A 137 4.83 -50.96 -9.41
C SER A 137 5.86 -52.09 -9.45
N ALA A 138 5.45 -53.25 -9.94
CA ALA A 138 6.35 -54.30 -10.39
C ALA A 138 5.70 -54.98 -11.59
N THR A 139 6.30 -54.82 -12.76
CA THR A 139 6.29 -55.88 -13.78
C THR A 139 7.47 -55.67 -14.71
N ASP A 140 8.32 -56.70 -14.73
CA ASP A 140 9.34 -56.98 -15.72
C ASP A 140 8.75 -57.11 -17.12
N LEU A 141 9.56 -56.74 -18.13
CA LEU A 141 9.83 -57.50 -19.35
C LEU A 141 11.16 -57.02 -19.92
#